data_AF-A0A661WSZ9-F1
#
_entry.id   AF-A0A661WSZ9-F1
#
_cell.length_a   1.000
_cell.length_b   1.000
_cell.length_c   1.000
_cell.angle_alpha   90.00
_cell.angle_beta   90.00
_cell.angle_gamma   90.00
#
_symmetry.space_group_name_H-M   'P 1'
#
loop_
_entity.id
_entity.type
_entity.pdbx_description
1 polymer ?
#
loop_
_entity_poly.entity_id
_entity_poly.type
_entity_poly.pdbx_seq_one_letter_code
_entity_poly.pdbx_strand_id
1 'polypeptide(L)'
;MKKNNFIFSIIFFCGLQSTIYADTFSNNWAMEIIKYEPGNNVFGAYTNANTALGPASRFTYADKEMTNAASVTIINPPWQSDQIVSIGIGGKLIVKMGTEVRNYNDPEHPYGVDLLIFGNTLFAYIDDEGLPQTNPWYATSEEPAEIWVSADLTNWFMATNCFADSLMPTQSVDLNGHTSNYLFPPNPALLTNDWTSLSGTWSYSNTVAAYEGSAGGAPVDLSQLKTSSGQSTNLSFINYVKIENPRTEDAAEIDAIASVPILPEPYYLLFIIKYLLFISRKSLIQYYPLRVEAGYTIIQQ
;
A
#
# COMPACT_ATOMS: atom_id res chain seq x y z
N MET A 1 -23.53 -53.55 44.60
CA MET A 1 -22.31 -52.69 44.65
C MET A 1 -21.51 -52.96 43.39
N LYS A 2 -21.11 -52.07 42.47
CA LYS A 2 -21.23 -50.64 42.17
C LYS A 2 -21.05 -50.58 40.63
N LYS A 3 -22.04 -50.09 39.86
CA LYS A 3 -22.01 -48.89 39.00
C LYS A 3 -20.67 -48.54 38.31
N ASN A 4 -20.67 -48.49 36.97
CA ASN A 4 -20.32 -47.32 36.11
C ASN A 4 -20.08 -47.81 34.66
N ASN A 5 -20.98 -47.59 33.71
CA ASN A 5 -21.32 -46.35 32.98
C ASN A 5 -20.55 -46.21 31.67
N PHE A 6 -21.25 -46.63 30.61
CA PHE A 6 -21.24 -46.12 29.24
C PHE A 6 -20.88 -44.62 29.15
N ILE A 7 -19.93 -44.27 28.28
CA ILE A 7 -19.91 -42.98 27.60
C ILE A 7 -19.66 -43.26 26.11
N PHE A 8 -20.75 -43.18 25.33
CA PHE A 8 -20.71 -42.99 23.89
C PHE A 8 -20.35 -41.51 23.66
N SER A 9 -19.19 -41.21 23.09
CA SER A 9 -18.94 -39.89 22.51
C SER A 9 -19.55 -39.86 21.11
N ILE A 10 -20.76 -39.31 21.02
CA ILE A 10 -21.35 -38.86 19.76
C ILE A 10 -20.60 -37.60 19.35
N ILE A 11 -19.71 -37.72 18.36
CA ILE A 11 -19.16 -36.56 17.67
C ILE A 11 -20.29 -35.99 16.82
N PHE A 12 -20.89 -34.91 17.30
CA PHE A 12 -21.84 -34.11 16.54
C PHE A 12 -21.03 -33.31 15.52
N PHE A 13 -20.92 -33.81 14.28
CA PHE A 13 -20.39 -33.04 13.16
C PHE A 13 -21.46 -32.00 12.79
N CYS A 14 -21.43 -30.86 13.48
CA CYS A 14 -22.21 -29.70 13.06
C CYS A 14 -21.54 -29.16 11.80
N GLY A 15 -22.06 -29.57 10.63
CA GLY A 15 -21.65 -29.01 9.35
C GLY A 15 -21.99 -27.53 9.33
N LEU A 16 -21.01 -26.69 9.66
CA LEU A 16 -20.98 -25.30 9.23
C LEU A 16 -20.91 -25.33 7.70
N GLN A 17 -22.07 -25.28 7.05
CA GLN A 17 -22.13 -24.79 5.68
C GLN A 17 -21.70 -23.34 5.74
N SER A 18 -20.41 -23.10 5.50
CA SER A 18 -19.97 -21.80 5.02
C SER A 18 -20.67 -21.59 3.68
N THR A 19 -21.75 -20.81 3.70
CA THR A 19 -22.20 -20.12 2.49
C THR A 19 -21.04 -19.25 2.06
N ILE A 20 -20.23 -19.78 1.14
CA ILE A 20 -19.37 -18.96 0.29
C ILE A 20 -20.34 -18.08 -0.47
N TYR A 21 -20.59 -16.87 0.03
CA TYR A 21 -20.98 -15.80 -0.86
C TYR A 21 -19.80 -15.70 -1.83
N ALA A 22 -19.99 -16.24 -3.02
CA ALA A 22 -19.17 -15.87 -4.16
C ALA A 22 -19.40 -14.37 -4.30
N ASP A 23 -18.48 -13.58 -3.76
CA ASP A 23 -18.43 -12.16 -4.03
C ASP A 23 -18.29 -12.05 -5.55
N THR A 24 -19.39 -11.67 -6.18
CA THR A 24 -19.54 -11.65 -7.63
C THR A 24 -18.56 -10.64 -8.19
N PHE A 25 -17.40 -11.10 -8.69
CA PHE A 25 -16.41 -10.30 -9.42
C PHE A 25 -16.27 -8.87 -8.87
N SER A 26 -15.87 -8.71 -7.60
CA SER A 26 -15.51 -7.38 -7.10
C SER A 26 -14.31 -6.87 -7.89
N ASN A 27 -14.55 -5.83 -8.68
CA ASN A 27 -13.49 -5.16 -9.40
C ASN A 27 -12.89 -4.11 -8.46
N ASN A 28 -11.75 -4.47 -7.85
CA ASN A 28 -11.07 -3.65 -6.85
C ASN A 28 -10.35 -2.43 -7.44
N TRP A 29 -10.67 -2.03 -8.67
CA TRP A 29 -10.01 -0.92 -9.37
C TRP A 29 -11.03 0.14 -9.79
N ALA A 30 -10.56 1.35 -10.07
CA ALA A 30 -11.36 2.32 -10.79
C ALA A 30 -11.75 1.79 -12.17
N MET A 31 -13.02 2.02 -12.56
CA MET A 31 -13.60 1.41 -13.77
C MET A 31 -14.28 2.40 -14.71
N GLU A 32 -14.52 3.63 -14.27
CA GLU A 32 -15.19 4.63 -15.08
C GLU A 32 -14.64 6.03 -14.77
N ILE A 33 -14.32 6.79 -15.83
CA ILE A 33 -13.99 8.21 -15.72
C ILE A 33 -15.29 8.99 -15.69
N ILE A 34 -15.57 9.62 -14.55
CA ILE A 34 -16.74 10.51 -14.39
C ILE A 34 -16.42 11.89 -14.94
N LYS A 35 -15.21 12.39 -14.66
CA LYS A 35 -14.76 13.70 -15.12
C LYS A 35 -13.25 13.75 -15.19
N TYR A 36 -12.72 14.39 -16.23
CA TYR A 36 -11.32 14.76 -16.31
C TYR A 36 -11.21 16.20 -16.81
N GLU A 37 -10.54 17.02 -16.02
CA GLU A 37 -10.14 18.38 -16.38
C GLU A 37 -8.61 18.43 -16.25
N PRO A 38 -7.85 18.44 -17.36
CA PRO A 38 -6.39 18.33 -17.30
C PRO A 38 -5.72 19.45 -16.50
N GLY A 39 -6.32 20.64 -16.44
CA GLY A 39 -5.66 21.81 -15.85
C GLY A 39 -4.57 22.38 -16.76
N ASN A 40 -3.65 23.17 -16.19
CA ASN A 40 -2.55 23.79 -16.91
C ASN A 40 -1.22 23.03 -16.74
N ASN A 41 -0.26 23.24 -17.64
CA ASN A 41 1.08 22.65 -17.62
C ASN A 41 1.13 21.11 -17.74
N VAL A 42 0.07 20.47 -18.22
CA VAL A 42 0.11 19.05 -18.57
C VAL A 42 0.85 18.84 -19.88
N PHE A 43 1.77 17.87 -19.90
CA PHE A 43 2.35 17.40 -21.15
C PHE A 43 1.32 16.57 -21.94
N GLY A 44 1.05 16.97 -23.19
CA GLY A 44 -0.09 16.44 -23.95
C GLY A 44 -0.15 14.91 -24.11
N ALA A 45 0.99 14.22 -24.03
CA ALA A 45 1.04 12.76 -24.11
C ALA A 45 0.37 12.05 -22.92
N TYR A 46 0.22 12.72 -21.77
CA TYR A 46 -0.34 12.15 -20.54
C TYR A 46 -1.76 12.63 -20.25
N THR A 47 -2.54 12.94 -21.28
CA THR A 47 -3.92 13.47 -21.14
C THR A 47 -5.01 12.41 -21.33
N ASN A 48 -4.65 11.14 -21.51
CA ASN A 48 -5.61 10.07 -21.64
C ASN A 48 -6.05 9.58 -20.25
N ALA A 49 -7.16 10.12 -19.73
CA ALA A 49 -7.68 9.72 -18.42
C ALA A 49 -8.00 8.23 -18.25
N ASN A 50 -8.19 7.48 -19.34
CA ASN A 50 -8.47 6.04 -19.25
C ASN A 50 -7.28 5.22 -18.76
N THR A 51 -6.06 5.77 -18.76
CA THR A 51 -4.88 5.06 -18.22
C THR A 51 -4.99 4.81 -16.72
N ALA A 52 -5.74 5.66 -15.99
CA ALA A 52 -6.01 5.49 -14.55
C ALA A 52 -7.02 4.38 -14.22
N LEU A 53 -7.60 3.71 -15.23
CA LEU A 53 -8.58 2.65 -15.04
C LEU A 53 -7.92 1.27 -14.99
N GLY A 54 -8.45 0.39 -14.15
CA GLY A 54 -7.95 -0.97 -14.01
C GLY A 54 -6.67 -1.06 -13.18
N PRO A 55 -5.92 -2.17 -13.32
CA PRO A 55 -4.74 -2.44 -12.51
C PRO A 55 -3.58 -1.48 -12.79
N ALA A 56 -2.90 -1.08 -11.71
CA ALA A 56 -1.63 -0.38 -11.77
C ALA A 56 -0.58 -1.11 -12.62
N SER A 57 0.30 -0.32 -13.23
CA SER A 57 1.35 -0.78 -14.11
C SER A 57 2.37 -1.67 -13.36
N ARG A 58 2.71 -2.79 -14.01
CA ARG A 58 3.71 -3.76 -13.50
C ARG A 58 5.06 -3.65 -14.18
N PHE A 59 5.03 -3.16 -15.41
CA PHE A 59 6.20 -2.99 -16.26
C PHE A 59 6.19 -1.60 -16.85
N THR A 60 7.37 -1.05 -17.08
CA THR A 60 7.62 0.23 -17.77
C THR A 60 8.87 0.05 -18.64
N TYR A 61 9.43 1.11 -19.20
CA TYR A 61 10.74 1.06 -19.85
C TYR A 61 11.85 1.45 -18.87
N ALA A 62 13.03 0.83 -19.03
CA ALA A 62 14.17 1.01 -18.15
C ALA A 62 14.77 2.43 -18.23
N ASP A 63 14.70 3.06 -19.40
CA ASP A 63 15.09 4.45 -19.64
C ASP A 63 14.40 4.98 -20.90
N LYS A 64 14.63 6.25 -21.24
CA LYS A 64 14.04 6.92 -22.40
C LYS A 64 14.58 6.41 -23.75
N GLU A 65 15.68 5.67 -23.77
CA GLU A 65 16.35 5.18 -24.99
C GLU A 65 16.15 3.67 -25.25
N MET A 66 15.68 2.89 -24.27
CA MET A 66 15.63 1.42 -24.34
C MET A 66 14.25 0.83 -24.61
N THR A 67 14.22 -0.08 -25.60
CA THR A 67 13.08 -0.86 -26.09
C THR A 67 12.67 -2.05 -25.21
N ASN A 68 13.30 -2.24 -24.05
CA ASN A 68 13.11 -3.42 -23.20
C ASN A 68 12.29 -3.08 -21.96
N ALA A 69 11.23 -3.86 -21.74
CA ALA A 69 10.40 -3.74 -20.55
C ALA A 69 11.20 -4.06 -19.28
N ALA A 70 11.01 -3.27 -18.24
CA ALA A 70 11.53 -3.47 -16.89
C ALA A 70 10.38 -3.41 -15.89
N SER A 71 10.51 -4.05 -14.72
CA SER A 71 9.51 -3.93 -13.66
C SER A 71 9.37 -2.48 -13.21
N VAL A 72 8.16 -2.06 -12.90
CA VAL A 72 7.94 -0.83 -12.13
C VAL A 72 8.45 -1.07 -10.71
N THR A 73 9.33 -0.19 -10.23
CA THR A 73 9.94 -0.28 -8.90
C THR A 73 9.99 1.09 -8.26
N ILE A 74 10.30 1.15 -6.97
CA ILE A 74 10.39 2.40 -6.21
C ILE A 74 11.48 3.38 -6.73
N ILE A 75 12.31 2.96 -7.69
CA ILE A 75 13.32 3.78 -8.37
C ILE A 75 13.09 3.88 -9.90
N ASN A 76 12.08 3.19 -10.43
CA ASN A 76 11.72 3.16 -11.84
C ASN A 76 10.19 3.13 -11.98
N PRO A 77 9.52 4.28 -11.87
CA PRO A 77 8.06 4.37 -11.76
C PRO A 77 7.36 4.13 -13.11
N PRO A 78 6.02 4.00 -13.16
CA PRO A 78 5.29 3.90 -14.42
C PRO A 78 5.24 5.26 -15.11
N TRP A 79 5.84 5.42 -16.30
CA TRP A 79 6.00 6.73 -16.94
C TRP A 79 5.55 6.77 -18.40
N GLN A 80 5.06 5.67 -18.97
CA GLN A 80 4.61 5.69 -20.37
C GLN A 80 3.25 6.37 -20.52
N SER A 81 2.98 6.92 -21.71
CA SER A 81 1.74 7.65 -22.01
C SER A 81 0.46 6.81 -21.93
N ASP A 82 0.59 5.49 -21.94
CA ASP A 82 -0.50 4.53 -21.75
C ASP A 82 -0.60 3.99 -20.32
N GLN A 83 0.24 4.47 -19.40
CA GLN A 83 0.30 4.05 -18.00
C GLN A 83 -0.25 5.11 -17.05
N ILE A 84 0.09 6.38 -17.30
CA ILE A 84 -0.23 7.48 -16.38
C ILE A 84 -1.05 8.57 -17.06
N VAL A 85 -1.93 9.20 -16.27
CA VAL A 85 -2.60 10.45 -16.63
C VAL A 85 -2.08 11.56 -15.73
N SER A 86 -1.74 12.70 -16.32
CA SER A 86 -1.32 13.90 -15.61
C SER A 86 -2.51 14.81 -15.28
N ILE A 87 -2.48 15.39 -14.09
CA ILE A 87 -3.41 16.36 -13.55
C ILE A 87 -2.62 17.61 -13.25
N GLY A 88 -2.66 18.56 -14.17
CA GLY A 88 -1.97 19.83 -14.06
C GLY A 88 -2.61 20.79 -13.06
N ILE A 89 -2.03 21.99 -12.98
CA ILE A 89 -2.45 23.05 -12.06
C ILE A 89 -3.94 23.36 -12.21
N GLY A 90 -4.69 23.24 -11.12
CA GLY A 90 -6.14 23.45 -11.06
C GLY A 90 -6.96 22.35 -11.76
N GLY A 91 -6.32 21.29 -12.21
CA GLY A 91 -6.93 20.12 -12.83
C GLY A 91 -7.52 19.16 -11.81
N LYS A 92 -8.36 18.25 -12.30
CA LYS A 92 -8.88 17.13 -11.51
C LYS A 92 -9.24 15.91 -12.35
N LEU A 93 -9.17 14.76 -11.70
CA LEU A 93 -9.66 13.49 -12.20
C LEU A 93 -10.70 12.97 -11.21
N ILE A 94 -11.90 12.63 -11.69
CA ILE A 94 -12.94 11.97 -10.90
C ILE A 94 -13.21 10.61 -11.54
N VAL A 95 -13.04 9.56 -10.75
CA VAL A 95 -13.30 8.18 -11.14
C VAL A 95 -14.40 7.56 -10.28
N LYS A 96 -15.04 6.54 -10.82
CA LYS A 96 -15.91 5.63 -10.06
C LYS A 96 -15.21 4.30 -9.90
N MET A 97 -15.29 3.77 -8.68
CA MET A 97 -14.73 2.47 -8.31
C MET A 97 -15.58 1.34 -8.88
N GLY A 98 -14.93 0.25 -9.28
CA GLY A 98 -15.59 -0.94 -9.81
C GLY A 98 -16.42 -1.70 -8.77
N THR A 99 -16.07 -1.53 -7.48
CA THR A 99 -16.85 -1.96 -6.33
C THR A 99 -17.00 -0.81 -5.34
N GLU A 100 -18.04 -0.88 -4.52
CA GLU A 100 -18.19 0.01 -3.37
C GLU A 100 -16.97 -0.19 -2.45
N VAL A 101 -16.28 0.91 -2.10
CA VAL A 101 -15.16 0.86 -1.16
C VAL A 101 -15.70 1.13 0.22
N ARG A 102 -15.73 0.09 1.03
CA ARG A 102 -16.30 0.16 2.38
C ARG A 102 -15.21 0.53 3.36
N ASN A 103 -15.60 1.37 4.32
CA ASN A 103 -14.80 1.68 5.48
C ASN A 103 -14.86 0.48 6.42
N TYR A 104 -13.82 -0.35 6.35
CA TYR A 104 -13.65 -1.43 7.30
C TYR A 104 -12.73 -0.93 8.39
N ASN A 105 -13.30 -0.25 9.38
CA ASN A 105 -12.69 -0.03 10.70
C ASN A 105 -12.44 -1.34 11.48
N ASP A 106 -12.35 -2.45 10.75
CA ASP A 106 -12.13 -3.76 11.28
C ASP A 106 -10.65 -3.89 11.64
N PRO A 107 -10.27 -4.34 12.86
CA PRO A 107 -8.91 -4.80 13.13
C PRO A 107 -8.40 -5.89 12.14
N GLU A 108 -9.28 -6.42 11.30
CA GLU A 108 -9.05 -7.39 10.24
C GLU A 108 -8.62 -6.76 8.88
N HIS A 109 -8.71 -5.44 8.68
CA HIS A 109 -8.13 -4.76 7.51
C HIS A 109 -6.64 -4.43 7.74
N PRO A 110 -5.72 -4.69 6.79
CA PRO A 110 -4.31 -4.35 6.97
C PRO A 110 -4.16 -2.85 7.26
N TYR A 111 -3.82 -2.55 8.53
CA TYR A 111 -3.56 -1.21 9.03
C TYR A 111 -4.73 -0.20 8.93
N GLY A 112 -5.97 -0.65 8.71
CA GLY A 112 -7.14 0.23 8.55
C GLY A 112 -7.20 1.00 7.22
N VAL A 113 -6.48 0.54 6.20
CA VAL A 113 -6.47 1.18 4.87
C VAL A 113 -7.57 0.59 4.00
N ASP A 114 -8.33 1.44 3.32
CA ASP A 114 -9.45 1.05 2.46
C ASP A 114 -9.15 1.29 0.96
N LEU A 115 -8.24 2.22 0.66
CA LEU A 115 -7.91 2.66 -0.70
C LEU A 115 -6.41 2.81 -0.91
N LEU A 116 -5.96 2.56 -2.14
CA LEU A 116 -4.59 2.80 -2.60
C LEU A 116 -4.61 3.66 -3.85
N ILE A 117 -3.79 4.71 -3.86
CA ILE A 117 -3.58 5.56 -5.03
C ILE A 117 -2.16 5.35 -5.55
N PHE A 118 -2.01 4.87 -6.78
CA PHE A 118 -0.72 4.64 -7.43
C PHE A 118 -0.40 5.84 -8.35
N GLY A 119 0.79 6.43 -8.15
CA GLY A 119 1.29 7.54 -8.96
C GLY A 119 2.61 7.23 -9.68
N ASN A 120 3.31 8.27 -10.13
CA ASN A 120 4.62 8.21 -10.79
C ASN A 120 5.79 8.51 -9.84
N THR A 121 5.55 8.75 -8.55
CA THR A 121 6.61 9.02 -7.58
C THR A 121 7.73 7.95 -7.52
N LEU A 122 8.95 8.38 -7.16
CA LEU A 122 10.12 7.51 -6.98
C LEU A 122 11.04 8.01 -5.85
N PHE A 123 11.84 7.10 -5.29
CA PHE A 123 13.01 7.45 -4.48
C PHE A 123 14.22 7.68 -5.37
N ALA A 124 14.96 8.75 -5.09
CA ALA A 124 16.22 9.05 -5.73
C ALA A 124 17.39 8.69 -4.82
N TYR A 125 18.43 8.10 -5.39
CA TYR A 125 19.69 7.74 -4.72
C TYR A 125 20.86 8.40 -5.45
N ILE A 126 21.95 8.68 -4.74
CA ILE A 126 23.18 9.18 -5.35
C ILE A 126 23.88 7.97 -5.98
N ASP A 127 24.13 8.03 -7.29
CA ASP A 127 24.89 7.03 -8.02
C ASP A 127 26.39 7.34 -7.90
N ASP A 128 27.06 6.65 -6.97
CA ASP A 128 28.51 6.77 -6.72
C ASP A 128 29.20 5.42 -7.00
N GLU A 129 29.01 4.89 -8.21
CA GLU A 129 29.53 3.59 -8.70
C GLU A 129 29.03 2.35 -7.90
N GLY A 130 27.97 2.50 -7.11
CA GLY A 130 27.42 1.48 -6.21
C GLY A 130 26.11 0.86 -6.67
N LEU A 131 25.82 -0.36 -6.21
CA LEU A 131 24.52 -1.01 -6.43
C LEU A 131 23.41 -0.23 -5.69
N PRO A 132 22.25 0.05 -6.31
CA PRO A 132 21.13 0.81 -5.69
C PRO A 132 20.65 0.23 -4.35
N GLN A 133 20.95 -1.06 -4.12
CA GLN A 133 20.55 -1.86 -2.96
C GLN A 133 21.05 -1.31 -1.62
N THR A 134 22.20 -0.62 -1.61
CA THR A 134 22.87 -0.15 -0.39
C THR A 134 22.91 1.36 -0.25
N ASN A 135 22.64 2.10 -1.33
CA ASN A 135 22.73 3.56 -1.29
C ASN A 135 21.53 4.15 -0.55
N PRO A 136 21.75 5.10 0.37
CA PRO A 136 20.65 5.76 1.04
C PRO A 136 19.86 6.63 0.05
N TRP A 137 18.57 6.79 0.31
CA TRP A 137 17.79 7.78 -0.43
C TRP A 137 18.26 9.18 -0.08
N TYR A 138 18.44 10.04 -1.08
CA TYR A 138 18.78 11.45 -0.87
C TYR A 138 17.58 12.38 -1.12
N ALA A 139 16.60 11.91 -1.91
CA ALA A 139 15.41 12.67 -2.24
C ALA A 139 14.26 11.73 -2.64
N THR A 140 13.06 12.29 -2.71
CA THR A 140 11.90 11.72 -3.38
C THR A 140 11.51 12.65 -4.53
N SER A 141 11.08 12.08 -5.65
CA SER A 141 10.41 12.82 -6.71
C SER A 141 8.91 12.67 -6.47
N GLU A 142 8.27 13.74 -6.03
CA GLU A 142 6.86 13.73 -5.64
C GLU A 142 6.15 14.95 -6.23
N GLU A 143 4.96 14.72 -6.74
CA GLU A 143 4.10 15.74 -7.32
C GLU A 143 2.72 15.69 -6.65
N PRO A 144 2.63 15.93 -5.32
CA PRO A 144 1.45 15.65 -4.52
C PRO A 144 0.17 16.32 -5.03
N ALA A 145 -0.90 15.54 -5.15
CA ALA A 145 -2.27 16.01 -5.36
C ALA A 145 -3.21 15.60 -4.22
N GLU A 146 -4.24 16.41 -3.97
CA GLU A 146 -5.22 16.12 -2.93
C GLU A 146 -6.12 14.95 -3.33
N ILE A 147 -6.36 14.05 -2.38
CA ILE A 147 -7.29 12.93 -2.53
C ILE A 147 -8.60 13.29 -1.83
N TRP A 148 -9.68 13.24 -2.59
CA TRP A 148 -11.04 13.42 -2.12
C TRP A 148 -11.87 12.20 -2.47
N VAL A 149 -12.85 11.86 -1.63
CA VAL A 149 -13.75 10.74 -1.86
C VAL A 149 -15.20 11.13 -1.63
N SER A 150 -16.11 10.39 -2.27
CA SER A 150 -17.54 10.63 -2.18
C SER A 150 -18.35 9.34 -2.38
N ALA A 151 -19.48 9.23 -1.69
CA ALA A 151 -20.47 8.21 -1.94
C ALA A 151 -21.44 8.58 -3.09
N ASP A 152 -21.61 9.87 -3.37
CA ASP A 152 -22.76 10.43 -4.11
C ASP A 152 -22.43 11.56 -5.11
N LEU A 153 -21.14 11.85 -5.35
CA LEU A 153 -20.63 12.96 -6.19
C LEU A 153 -20.96 14.38 -5.69
N THR A 154 -21.70 14.53 -4.59
CA THR A 154 -22.14 15.82 -4.07
C THR A 154 -21.38 16.20 -2.81
N ASN A 155 -21.23 15.25 -1.88
CA ASN A 155 -20.50 15.43 -0.63
C ASN A 155 -19.08 14.87 -0.77
N TRP A 156 -18.07 15.71 -0.54
CA TRP A 156 -16.67 15.37 -0.71
C TRP A 156 -15.90 15.46 0.59
N PHE A 157 -15.05 14.46 0.84
CA PHE A 157 -14.23 14.36 2.05
C PHE A 157 -12.78 14.08 1.66
N MET A 158 -11.85 14.80 2.28
CA MET A 158 -10.43 14.79 1.97
C MET A 158 -9.67 13.81 2.86
N ALA A 159 -8.76 13.06 2.25
CA ALA A 159 -7.71 12.36 2.99
C ALA A 159 -6.64 13.38 3.39
N THR A 160 -6.42 13.56 4.70
CA THR A 160 -5.56 14.65 5.21
C THR A 160 -4.14 14.22 5.61
N ASN A 161 -3.87 12.93 5.57
CA ASN A 161 -2.64 12.29 6.03
C ASN A 161 -1.78 11.72 4.89
N CYS A 162 -2.26 11.79 3.66
CA CYS A 162 -1.58 11.31 2.46
C CYS A 162 -2.00 12.14 1.24
N PHE A 163 -1.20 12.05 0.19
CA PHE A 163 -1.43 12.70 -1.09
C PHE A 163 -1.28 11.67 -2.20
N ALA A 164 -1.96 11.89 -3.33
CA ALA A 164 -1.69 11.14 -4.54
C ALA A 164 -0.33 11.57 -5.10
N ASP A 165 0.34 10.67 -5.81
CA ASP A 165 1.64 10.92 -6.43
C ASP A 165 2.71 11.48 -5.46
N SER A 166 2.75 10.87 -4.28
CA SER A 166 3.64 11.21 -3.17
C SER A 166 4.16 9.91 -2.54
N LEU A 167 4.69 9.94 -1.31
CA LEU A 167 5.26 8.79 -0.63
C LEU A 167 4.45 7.49 -0.78
N MET A 168 5.21 6.39 -0.82
CA MET A 168 4.84 5.03 -1.18
C MET A 168 4.89 4.70 -2.69
N PRO A 169 6.03 4.94 -3.39
CA PRO A 169 6.21 4.54 -4.78
C PRO A 169 5.83 3.08 -5.10
N THR A 170 5.46 2.82 -6.35
CA THR A 170 5.04 1.47 -6.77
C THR A 170 6.22 0.49 -6.80
N GLN A 171 6.06 -0.70 -6.20
CA GLN A 171 7.05 -1.77 -6.20
C GLN A 171 6.44 -3.08 -6.72
N SER A 172 6.60 -3.39 -8.00
CA SER A 172 5.92 -4.53 -8.64
C SER A 172 6.43 -5.91 -8.20
N VAL A 173 7.66 -5.97 -7.70
CA VAL A 173 8.33 -7.22 -7.31
C VAL A 173 9.10 -7.08 -6.00
N ASP A 174 9.19 -8.13 -5.20
CA ASP A 174 10.03 -8.17 -4.00
C ASP A 174 11.53 -8.33 -4.36
N LEU A 175 12.40 -8.40 -3.34
CA LEU A 175 13.85 -8.60 -3.52
C LEU A 175 14.24 -9.92 -4.19
N ASN A 176 13.33 -10.90 -4.24
CA ASN A 176 13.52 -12.19 -4.88
C ASN A 176 12.85 -12.26 -6.26
N GLY A 177 12.23 -11.16 -6.72
CA GLY A 177 11.53 -11.10 -7.99
C GLY A 177 10.09 -11.65 -7.95
N HIS A 178 9.53 -11.96 -6.78
CA HIS A 178 8.14 -12.36 -6.68
C HIS A 178 7.23 -11.16 -6.85
N THR A 179 6.10 -11.33 -7.53
CA THR A 179 5.12 -10.27 -7.72
C THR A 179 4.54 -9.77 -6.39
N SER A 180 4.59 -8.46 -6.19
CA SER A 180 3.95 -7.78 -5.05
C SER A 180 2.43 -7.75 -5.18
N ASN A 181 1.74 -7.59 -4.05
CA ASN A 181 0.30 -7.49 -3.99
C ASN A 181 -0.14 -6.02 -4.04
N TYR A 182 -0.81 -5.64 -5.12
CA TYR A 182 -1.31 -4.28 -5.36
C TYR A 182 -2.62 -3.98 -4.63
N LEU A 183 -3.23 -4.98 -4.01
CA LEU A 183 -4.41 -4.84 -3.18
C LEU A 183 -4.07 -4.99 -1.69
N PHE A 184 -2.77 -5.07 -1.36
CA PHE A 184 -2.28 -5.07 0.02
C PHE A 184 -1.56 -3.74 0.29
N PRO A 185 -2.03 -2.94 1.25
CA PRO A 185 -1.48 -1.61 1.50
C PRO A 185 -0.12 -1.70 2.21
N PRO A 186 0.79 -0.74 1.98
CA PRO A 186 1.96 -0.58 2.84
C PRO A 186 1.50 -0.11 4.22
N ASN A 187 2.30 -0.38 5.26
CA ASN A 187 1.99 0.08 6.61
C ASN A 187 1.98 1.62 6.68
N PRO A 188 0.87 2.31 7.03
CA PRO A 188 0.81 3.77 7.08
C PRO A 188 1.81 4.42 8.03
N ALA A 189 2.34 3.70 9.03
CA ALA A 189 3.43 4.21 9.88
C ALA A 189 4.67 4.61 9.06
N LEU A 190 4.85 4.01 7.88
CA LEU A 190 5.93 4.32 6.92
C LEU A 190 5.86 5.76 6.40
N LEU A 191 4.68 6.39 6.38
CA LEU A 191 4.53 7.78 5.90
C LEU A 191 5.27 8.81 6.76
N THR A 192 5.58 8.46 8.02
CA THR A 192 6.27 9.36 8.96
C THR A 192 7.78 9.12 9.08
N ASN A 193 8.32 8.18 8.31
CA ASN A 193 9.74 7.88 8.34
C ASN A 193 10.58 9.01 7.73
N ASP A 194 11.80 9.17 8.24
CA ASP A 194 12.82 10.02 7.62
C ASP A 194 13.48 9.28 6.44
N TRP A 195 12.81 9.29 5.29
CA TRP A 195 13.22 8.54 4.10
C TRP A 195 14.54 9.01 3.52
N THR A 196 14.80 10.32 3.49
CA THR A 196 15.86 10.95 2.69
C THR A 196 17.07 11.40 3.52
N SER A 197 17.23 10.82 4.71
CA SER A 197 18.31 11.15 5.63
C SER A 197 19.67 10.77 5.04
N LEU A 198 20.60 11.72 4.89
CA LEU A 198 21.96 11.45 4.39
C LEU A 198 22.80 10.56 5.34
N SER A 199 22.42 10.44 6.61
CA SER A 199 22.95 9.45 7.57
C SER A 199 22.27 8.07 7.44
N GLY A 200 21.66 7.80 6.29
CA GLY A 200 20.40 7.06 6.14
C GLY A 200 20.30 5.64 6.68
N THR A 201 19.12 5.35 7.21
CA THR A 201 18.66 3.99 7.53
C THR A 201 17.90 3.36 6.36
N TRP A 202 17.49 4.13 5.34
CA TRP A 202 16.67 3.65 4.22
C TRP A 202 17.45 3.56 2.91
N SER A 203 17.37 2.41 2.26
CA SER A 203 17.93 2.09 0.94
C SER A 203 16.91 1.23 0.19
N TYR A 204 17.21 0.84 -1.06
CA TYR A 204 16.30 -0.01 -1.83
C TYR A 204 15.92 -1.30 -1.09
N SER A 205 16.90 -2.01 -0.55
CA SER A 205 16.67 -3.33 0.06
C SER A 205 15.75 -3.28 1.29
N ASN A 206 16.00 -2.38 2.23
CA ASN A 206 15.17 -2.29 3.43
C ASN A 206 13.81 -1.60 3.18
N THR A 207 13.70 -0.74 2.16
CA THR A 207 12.43 -0.13 1.76
C THR A 207 11.50 -1.21 1.19
N VAL A 208 12.00 -2.01 0.24
CA VAL A 208 11.23 -3.12 -0.33
C VAL A 208 10.88 -4.16 0.74
N ALA A 209 11.78 -4.42 1.70
CA ALA A 209 11.48 -5.30 2.82
C ALA A 209 10.38 -4.74 3.74
N ALA A 210 10.38 -3.42 4.00
CA ALA A 210 9.38 -2.75 4.82
C ALA A 210 7.99 -2.68 4.18
N TYR A 211 7.89 -2.84 2.86
CA TYR A 211 6.60 -2.96 2.18
C TYR A 211 5.91 -4.30 2.45
N GLU A 212 6.61 -5.30 3.00
CA GLU A 212 6.06 -6.59 3.43
C GLU A 212 5.22 -7.31 2.35
N GLY A 213 5.57 -7.10 1.06
CA GLY A 213 4.87 -7.68 -0.09
C GLY A 213 3.77 -6.78 -0.68
N SER A 214 3.54 -5.59 -0.13
CA SER A 214 2.75 -4.53 -0.77
C SER A 214 3.43 -4.04 -2.05
N ALA A 215 2.62 -3.67 -3.04
CA ALA A 215 3.11 -2.96 -4.22
C ALA A 215 3.25 -1.45 -4.02
N GLY A 216 3.07 -0.92 -2.80
CA GLY A 216 3.07 0.53 -2.53
C GLY A 216 1.71 1.17 -2.76
N GLY A 217 1.71 2.44 -3.16
CA GLY A 217 0.53 3.28 -3.31
C GLY A 217 0.19 4.05 -2.02
N ALA A 218 -0.30 5.28 -2.17
CA ALA A 218 -0.70 6.12 -1.05
C ALA A 218 -1.89 5.49 -0.30
N PRO A 219 -1.75 5.16 1.00
CA PRO A 219 -2.79 4.48 1.75
C PRO A 219 -3.83 5.47 2.30
N VAL A 220 -5.09 5.26 1.94
CA VAL A 220 -6.23 6.07 2.41
C VAL A 220 -7.10 5.26 3.36
N ASP A 221 -7.31 5.82 4.56
CA ASP A 221 -8.23 5.32 5.59
C ASP A 221 -9.49 6.21 5.60
N LEU A 222 -10.65 5.64 5.29
CA LEU A 222 -11.92 6.36 5.19
C LEU A 222 -12.40 6.88 6.55
N SER A 223 -11.93 6.31 7.66
CA SER A 223 -12.24 6.76 9.02
C SER A 223 -11.52 8.07 9.39
N GLN A 224 -10.44 8.41 8.68
CA GLN A 224 -9.60 9.60 8.94
C GLN A 224 -9.93 10.80 8.06
N LEU A 225 -10.94 10.66 7.20
CA LEU A 225 -11.34 11.70 6.26
C LEU A 225 -11.93 12.92 6.99
N LYS A 226 -11.78 14.09 6.34
CA LYS A 226 -12.33 15.35 6.82
C LYS A 226 -13.07 16.09 5.72
N THR A 227 -14.07 16.87 6.10
CA THR A 227 -14.65 17.89 5.20
C THR A 227 -13.63 18.99 4.91
N SER A 228 -13.92 19.86 3.94
CA SER A 228 -13.09 21.04 3.65
C SER A 228 -12.95 22.02 4.82
N SER A 229 -13.88 21.99 5.80
CA SER A 229 -13.82 22.75 7.04
C SER A 229 -13.11 22.01 8.19
N GLY A 230 -12.51 20.85 7.92
CA GLY A 230 -11.74 20.06 8.87
C GLY A 230 -12.56 19.18 9.81
N GLN A 231 -13.87 19.07 9.63
CA GLN A 231 -14.72 18.19 10.44
C GLN A 231 -14.54 16.73 10.04
N SER A 232 -14.34 15.84 11.02
CA SER A 232 -14.34 14.39 10.82
C SER A 232 -15.65 13.90 10.23
N THR A 233 -15.59 12.78 9.51
CA THR A 233 -16.75 12.09 8.94
C THR A 233 -16.88 10.67 9.47
N ASN A 234 -18.01 10.02 9.17
CA ASN A 234 -18.24 8.61 9.47
C ASN A 234 -18.87 7.91 8.24
N LEU A 235 -18.21 8.06 7.09
CA LEU A 235 -18.60 7.37 5.88
C LEU A 235 -18.39 5.86 6.06
N SER A 236 -19.43 5.07 5.82
CA SER A 236 -19.34 3.61 5.79
C SER A 236 -18.86 3.10 4.44
N PHE A 237 -18.98 3.89 3.37
CA PHE A 237 -18.48 3.56 2.05
C PHE A 237 -18.33 4.79 1.16
N ILE A 238 -17.61 4.61 0.05
CA ILE A 238 -17.55 5.54 -1.08
C ILE A 238 -17.72 4.78 -2.41
N ASN A 239 -18.06 5.52 -3.47
CA ASN A 239 -18.10 5.02 -4.84
C ASN A 239 -17.17 5.80 -5.77
N TYR A 240 -16.75 6.99 -5.35
CA TYR A 240 -16.04 7.94 -6.20
C TYR A 240 -14.78 8.44 -5.51
N VAL A 241 -13.73 8.59 -6.30
CA VAL A 241 -12.47 9.21 -5.89
C VAL A 241 -12.22 10.39 -6.83
N LYS A 242 -11.82 11.52 -6.26
CA LYS A 242 -11.38 12.71 -6.97
C LYS A 242 -9.94 12.99 -6.57
N ILE A 243 -9.06 13.06 -7.56
CA ILE A 243 -7.72 13.59 -7.40
C ILE A 243 -7.75 15.02 -7.94
N GLU A 244 -7.36 15.99 -7.12
CA GLU A 244 -7.37 17.41 -7.47
C GLU A 244 -5.99 18.00 -7.21
N ASN A 245 -5.45 18.74 -8.19
CA ASN A 245 -4.15 19.38 -8.04
C ASN A 245 -4.35 20.88 -7.78
N PRO A 246 -4.33 21.31 -6.50
CA PRO A 246 -4.43 22.73 -6.16
C PRO A 246 -3.09 23.47 -6.28
N ARG A 247 -1.98 22.78 -6.57
CA ARG A 247 -0.63 23.37 -6.59
C ARG A 247 -0.46 24.28 -7.80
N THR A 248 0.64 25.05 -7.81
CA THR A 248 0.91 26.11 -8.79
C THR A 248 2.11 25.86 -9.69
N GLU A 249 2.80 24.72 -9.54
CA GLU A 249 4.11 24.51 -10.18
C GLU A 249 4.15 23.23 -11.01
N ASP A 250 3.66 22.12 -10.46
CA ASP A 250 3.81 20.78 -11.06
C ASP A 250 2.46 20.11 -11.38
N ALA A 251 2.47 19.22 -12.37
CA ALA A 251 1.38 18.28 -12.61
C ALA A 251 1.57 17.04 -11.74
N ALA A 252 0.48 16.37 -11.35
CA ALA A 252 0.51 15.11 -10.62
C ALA A 252 0.10 13.96 -11.54
N GLU A 253 0.71 12.79 -11.39
CA GLU A 253 0.55 11.65 -12.29
C GLU A 253 -0.15 10.50 -11.57
N ILE A 254 -1.19 9.95 -12.19
CA ILE A 254 -1.97 8.83 -11.65
C ILE A 254 -1.89 7.63 -12.59
N ASP A 255 -1.42 6.51 -12.05
CA ASP A 255 -1.35 5.20 -12.72
C ASP A 255 -2.63 4.41 -12.47
N ALA A 256 -3.06 4.28 -11.21
CA ALA A 256 -4.29 3.56 -10.87
C ALA A 256 -4.83 3.91 -9.50
N ILE A 257 -6.08 3.52 -9.26
CA ILE A 257 -6.78 3.65 -7.98
C ILE A 257 -7.40 2.29 -7.64
N ALA A 258 -7.11 1.79 -6.44
CA ALA A 258 -7.57 0.49 -5.98
C ALA A 258 -8.33 0.57 -4.65
N SER A 259 -9.31 -0.31 -4.48
CA SER A 259 -9.90 -0.65 -3.18
C SER A 259 -9.14 -1.80 -2.55
N VAL A 260 -8.85 -1.70 -1.27
CA VAL A 260 -8.28 -2.80 -0.49
C VAL A 260 -9.43 -3.77 -0.16
N PRO A 261 -9.39 -5.02 -0.66
CA PRO A 261 -10.42 -6.00 -0.36
C PRO A 261 -10.21 -6.55 1.06
N ILE A 262 -11.32 -6.96 1.69
CA ILE A 262 -11.24 -7.81 2.88
C ILE A 262 -10.55 -9.11 2.48
N LEU A 263 -9.51 -9.51 3.20
CA LEU A 263 -8.90 -10.82 2.99
C LEU A 263 -9.91 -11.91 3.37
N PRO A 264 -10.00 -13.06 2.70
CA PRO A 264 -10.82 -14.17 3.18
C PRO A 264 -10.22 -14.83 4.44
N GLU A 265 -11.07 -15.35 5.34
CA GLU A 265 -10.71 -15.98 6.64
C GLU A 265 -9.46 -16.90 6.67
N PRO A 266 -9.08 -17.68 5.63
CA PRO A 266 -7.85 -18.49 5.70
C PRO A 266 -6.52 -17.70 5.66
N TYR A 267 -6.49 -16.45 5.18
CA TYR A 267 -5.25 -15.64 5.18
C TYR A 267 -4.94 -15.04 6.56
N TYR A 268 -5.95 -14.91 7.42
CA TYR A 268 -5.83 -14.33 8.77
C TYR A 268 -5.06 -15.23 9.72
N LEU A 269 -5.23 -16.55 9.62
CA LEU A 269 -4.45 -17.51 10.39
C LEU A 269 -2.96 -17.35 10.09
N LEU A 270 -2.57 -17.13 8.84
CA LEU A 270 -1.18 -16.90 8.47
C LEU A 270 -0.66 -15.54 8.98
N PHE A 271 -1.49 -14.50 8.98
CA PHE A 271 -1.11 -13.18 9.51
C PHE A 271 -0.95 -13.18 11.04
N ILE A 272 -1.91 -13.77 11.77
CA ILE A 272 -1.84 -13.95 13.22
C ILE A 272 -0.65 -14.83 13.59
N ILE A 273 -0.41 -15.93 12.87
CA ILE A 273 0.76 -16.79 13.11
C ILE A 273 2.07 -16.02 12.87
N LYS A 274 2.20 -15.24 11.79
CA LYS A 274 3.39 -14.41 11.55
C LYS A 274 3.59 -13.37 12.64
N TYR A 275 2.52 -12.68 13.06
CA TYR A 275 2.56 -11.66 14.11
C TYR A 275 2.92 -12.25 15.49
N LEU A 276 2.34 -13.39 15.86
CA LEU A 276 2.70 -14.13 17.08
C LEU A 276 4.13 -14.68 17.05
N LEU A 277 4.61 -15.11 15.88
CA LEU A 277 6.01 -15.54 15.69
C LEU A 277 6.98 -14.36 15.80
N PHE A 278 6.59 -13.17 15.35
CA PHE A 278 7.40 -11.95 15.51
C PHE A 278 7.50 -11.51 16.98
N ILE A 279 6.40 -11.55 17.73
CA ILE A 279 6.38 -11.24 19.17
C ILE A 279 7.22 -12.25 19.97
N SER A 280 7.10 -13.55 19.67
CA SER A 280 7.87 -14.59 20.38
C SER A 280 9.38 -14.51 20.12
N ARG A 281 9.82 -13.98 18.98
CA ARG A 281 11.24 -13.70 18.71
C ARG A 281 11.79 -12.52 19.52
N LYS A 282 10.98 -11.49 19.79
CA LYS A 282 11.40 -10.37 20.66
C LYS A 282 11.50 -10.77 22.12
N SER A 283 10.64 -11.66 22.62
CA SER A 283 10.68 -12.12 24.01
C SER A 283 11.81 -13.12 24.31
N LEU A 284 12.33 -13.83 23.31
CA LEU A 284 13.48 -14.74 23.48
C LEU A 284 14.84 -14.02 23.62
N ILE A 285 14.96 -12.78 23.17
CA ILE A 285 16.22 -12.00 23.27
C ILE A 285 16.39 -11.40 24.68
N GLN A 286 15.34 -11.29 25.49
CA GLN A 286 15.37 -10.64 26.80
C GLN A 286 15.66 -11.57 27.99
N TYR A 287 15.84 -12.88 27.78
CA TYR A 287 15.88 -13.88 28.87
C TYR A 287 17.17 -14.73 28.98
N TYR A 288 18.28 -14.34 28.35
CA TYR A 288 19.59 -14.92 28.69
C TYR A 288 20.41 -13.97 29.56
N PRO A 289 20.35 -14.05 30.91
CA PRO A 289 21.43 -13.52 31.72
C PRO A 289 22.67 -14.39 31.46
N LEU A 290 23.75 -13.76 30.97
CA LEU A 290 25.10 -14.35 30.96
C LEU A 290 25.45 -14.74 32.40
N ARG A 291 25.34 -16.04 32.72
CA ARG A 291 25.92 -16.61 33.94
C ARG A 291 27.42 -16.77 33.72
N VAL A 292 28.19 -15.86 34.28
CA VAL A 292 29.62 -16.07 34.54
C VAL A 292 29.69 -16.99 35.75
N GLU A 293 29.97 -18.28 35.54
CA GLU A 293 30.40 -19.17 36.61
C GLU A 293 31.92 -19.28 36.59
N ALA A 294 32.52 -18.80 37.68
CA ALA A 294 33.92 -18.95 37.98
C ALA A 294 34.18 -20.34 38.57
N GLY A 295 35.33 -20.93 38.19
CA GLY A 295 36.12 -21.77 39.07
C GLY A 295 36.29 -23.22 38.64
N TYR A 296 37.48 -23.55 38.11
CA TYR A 296 38.21 -24.75 38.53
C TYR A 296 39.72 -24.47 38.47
N THR A 297 40.34 -24.50 39.64
CA THR A 297 41.79 -24.66 39.83
C THR A 297 42.06 -26.15 40.05
N ILE A 298 43.10 -26.71 39.43
CA ILE A 298 44.11 -27.63 40.02
C ILE A 298 45.25 -27.87 38.99
N ILE A 299 46.41 -27.28 39.30
CA ILE A 299 47.81 -27.78 39.33
C ILE A 299 48.31 -28.80 38.28
N GLN A 300 49.38 -28.40 37.56
CA GLN A 300 50.67 -29.08 37.28
C GLN A 300 51.56 -28.00 36.62
N GLN A 301 52.81 -27.67 36.96
CA GLN A 301 53.90 -28.20 37.80
C GLN A 301 54.52 -27.07 38.63
#